data_AF-A0AAN6SBM5-F1
#
_entry.id   AF-A0AAN6SBM5-F1
#
_cell.length_a   1.000
_cell.length_b   1.000
_cell.length_c   1.000
_cell.angle_alpha   90.00
_cell.angle_beta   90.00
_cell.angle_gamma   90.00
#
_symmetry.space_group_name_H-M   'P 1'
#
loop_
_entity.id
_entity.type
_entity.pdbx_description
1 polymer ?
#
loop_
_entity_poly.entity_id
_entity_poly.type
_entity_poly.pdbx_seq_one_letter_code
_entity_poly.pdbx_strand_id
1 'polypeptide(L)' 'YEPQTRGLGLRPGETWITWNARKLLWLPPDYRAIRSAVAASTVVIVCTSGRVVIIRF' A
#
# COMPACT_ATOMS: atom_id res chain seq x y z
N TYR A 1 0.59 20.01 10.03
CA TYR A 1 0.11 19.95 8.64
C TYR A 1 0.37 18.53 8.15
N GLU A 2 -0.65 17.67 8.09
CA GLU A 2 -0.48 16.34 7.48
C GLU A 2 -0.52 16.52 5.95
N PRO A 3 0.43 15.96 5.19
CA PRO A 3 0.38 16.07 3.74
C PRO A 3 -0.92 15.41 3.26
N GLN A 4 -1.76 16.17 2.55
CA GLN A 4 -2.89 15.62 1.82
C GLN A 4 -2.34 14.77 0.68
N THR A 5 -1.99 13.53 0.96
CA THR A 5 -1.63 12.54 -0.06
C THR A 5 -2.88 12.29 -0.89
N ARG A 6 -2.99 12.98 -2.02
CA ARG A 6 -3.99 12.70 -3.05
C ARG A 6 -3.53 11.45 -3.81
N GLY A 7 -4.38 10.43 -3.86
CA GLY A 7 -4.11 9.17 -4.56
C GLY A 7 -3.88 7.97 -3.63
N LEU A 8 -3.30 6.91 -4.20
CA LEU A 8 -2.96 5.67 -3.51
C LEU A 8 -1.80 5.89 -2.54
N GLY A 9 -1.87 5.25 -1.39
CA GLY A 9 -0.82 5.28 -0.38
C GLY A 9 -0.82 4.01 0.48
N LEU A 10 0.16 3.93 1.37
CA LEU A 10 0.24 2.88 2.39
C LEU A 10 0.38 3.54 3.76
N ARG A 11 -0.36 3.03 4.75
CA ARG A 11 -0.24 3.53 6.12
C ARG A 11 1.05 3.08 6.78
N PRO A 12 1.56 3.84 7.78
CA PRO A 12 2.62 3.38 8.68
C PRO A 12 2.24 2.02 9.29
N GLY A 13 3.15 1.05 9.20
CA GLY A 13 2.91 -0.34 9.58
C GLY A 13 2.38 -1.24 8.46
N GLU A 14 2.22 -0.73 7.23
CA GLU A 14 2.07 -1.52 5.99
C GLU A 14 0.91 -2.52 6.01
N THR A 15 -0.12 -2.22 6.79
CA THR A 15 -1.31 -3.06 6.98
C THR A 15 -2.50 -2.63 6.15
N TRP A 16 -2.46 -1.42 5.57
CA TRP A 16 -3.57 -0.86 4.82
C TRP A 16 -3.06 -0.11 3.59
N ILE A 17 -3.64 -0.46 2.45
CA ILE A 17 -3.64 0.41 1.26
C ILE A 17 -4.67 1.50 1.51
N THR A 18 -4.28 2.74 1.24
CA THR A 18 -5.13 3.91 1.39
C THR A 18 -5.38 4.58 0.06
N TRP A 19 -6.54 5.24 -0.04
CA TRP A 19 -6.85 6.19 -1.11
C TRP A 19 -7.24 7.50 -0.45
N ASN A 20 -6.55 8.60 -0.77
CA ASN A 20 -6.77 9.90 -0.13
C ASN A 20 -6.78 9.81 1.41
N ALA A 21 -5.81 9.10 1.98
CA ALA A 21 -5.66 8.80 3.41
C ALA A 21 -6.79 7.96 4.06
N ARG A 22 -7.78 7.47 3.28
CA ARG A 22 -8.82 6.54 3.75
C ARG A 22 -8.41 5.11 3.50
N LYS A 23 -8.71 4.21 4.43
CA LYS A 23 -8.45 2.76 4.30
C LYS A 23 -9.28 2.18 3.15
N LEU A 24 -8.61 1.55 2.20
CA LEU A 24 -9.23 0.92 1.03
C LEU A 24 -9.17 -0.61 1.12
N LEU A 25 -7.99 -1.16 1.38
CA LEU A 25 -7.77 -2.60 1.45
C LEU A 25 -6.87 -2.96 2.63
N TRP A 26 -7.29 -3.96 3.41
CA TRP A 26 -6.48 -4.53 4.48
C TRP A 26 -5.52 -5.57 3.93
N LEU A 27 -4.29 -5.58 4.44
CA LEU A 27 -3.25 -6.54 4.09
C LEU A 27 -3.09 -7.57 5.23
N PRO A 28 -3.29 -8.86 4.96
CA PRO A 28 -2.96 -9.91 5.91
C PRO A 28 -1.47 -9.93 6.26
N PRO A 29 -1.08 -10.52 7.40
CA PRO A 29 0.32 -10.59 7.85
C PRO A 29 1.31 -11.06 6.78
N ASP A 30 0.96 -12.07 6.00
CA ASP A 30 1.81 -12.66 4.94
C ASP A 30 2.08 -11.70 3.77
N TYR A 31 1.24 -10.66 3.65
CA TYR A 31 1.29 -9.65 2.59
C TYR A 31 1.76 -8.28 3.08
N ARG A 32 2.21 -8.17 4.34
CA ARG A 32 2.78 -6.93 4.85
C ARG A 32 4.03 -6.56 4.05
N ALA A 33 4.09 -5.31 3.63
CA ALA A 33 5.18 -4.80 2.82
C ALA A 33 6.47 -4.75 3.65
N ILE A 34 7.62 -4.95 2.99
CA ILE A 34 8.92 -4.40 3.43
C ILE A 34 9.18 -3.10 2.68
N ARG A 35 8.77 -3.08 1.42
CA ARG A 35 8.87 -1.95 0.50
C ARG A 35 7.64 -1.90 -0.37
N SER A 36 7.33 -0.70 -0.82
CA SER A 36 6.21 -0.47 -1.70
C SER A 36 6.48 0.69 -2.65
N ALA A 37 5.79 0.67 -3.77
CA ALA A 37 5.78 1.74 -4.75
C ALA A 37 4.35 1.97 -5.24
N VAL A 38 4.02 3.22 -5.47
CA VAL A 38 2.73 3.63 -6.03
C VAL A 38 3.00 4.37 -7.33
N ALA A 39 2.33 3.95 -8.40
CA ALA A 39 2.39 4.63 -9.69
C ALA A 39 0.98 4.66 -10.30
N ALA A 40 0.45 5.87 -10.52
CA ALA A 40 -0.90 6.08 -11.03
C ALA A 40 -1.98 5.29 -10.24
N SER A 41 -2.63 4.29 -10.86
CA SER A 41 -3.63 3.41 -10.23
C SER A 41 -3.06 2.05 -9.79
N THR A 42 -1.74 1.91 -9.73
CA THR A 42 -1.06 0.66 -9.39
C THR A 42 -0.29 0.79 -8.08
N VAL A 43 -0.46 -0.20 -7.20
CA VAL A 43 0.37 -0.40 -6.02
C VAL A 43 1.18 -1.66 -6.19
N VAL A 44 2.49 -1.54 -5.95
CA VAL A 44 3.42 -2.67 -5.87
C VAL A 44 3.86 -2.83 -4.43
N ILE A 45 3.77 -4.05 -3.92
CA ILE A 45 4.11 -4.42 -2.55
C ILE A 45 5.13 -5.55 -2.62
N VAL A 46 6.28 -5.37 -1.99
CA VAL A 46 7.26 -6.44 -1.77
C VAL A 46 7.05 -6.97 -0.37
N CYS A 47 6.63 -8.24 -0.24
CA CYS A 47 6.32 -8.88 1.03
C CYS A 47 7.57 -9.45 1.70
N THR A 48 7.50 -9.67 3.02
CA THR A 48 8.55 -10.34 3.80
C THR A 48 8.88 -11.74 3.32
N SER A 49 7.92 -12.42 2.71
CA SER A 49 8.09 -13.73 2.07
C SER A 49 8.87 -13.70 0.74
N GLY A 50 9.27 -12.53 0.25
CA GLY A 50 9.89 -12.35 -1.07
C GLY A 50 8.90 -12.33 -2.23
N ARG A 51 7.59 -12.46 -1.95
CA ARG A 51 6.52 -12.33 -2.95
C ARG A 51 6.32 -10.86 -3.32
N VAL A 52 5.97 -10.62 -4.57
CA VAL A 52 5.56 -9.29 -5.05
C VAL A 52 4.07 -9.32 -5.37
N VAL A 53 3.32 -8.40 -4.77
CA VAL A 53 1.90 -8.20 -5.05
C VAL A 53 1.73 -6.93 -5.86
N ILE A 54 1.00 -7.05 -6.97
CA ILE A 54 0.65 -5.91 -7.83
C ILE A 54 -0.87 -5.79 -7.81
N ILE A 55 -1.36 -4.63 -7.37
CA ILE A 55 -2.78 -4.32 -7.31
C ILE A 55 -3.02 -3.16 -8.26
N ARG A 56 -3.91 -3.36 -9.23
CA ARG A 56 -4.34 -2.36 -10.19
C ARG A 56 -5.82 -2.06 -9.96
N PHE A 57 -6.15 -0.78 -9.96
CA PHE A 57 -7.51 -0.26 -9.90
C PHE A 57 -7.89 0.38 -11.24
#